data_AF-A0A6M8UDG8-F1
#
_entry.id   AF-A0A6M8UDG8-F1
#
_cell.length_a   1.000
_cell.length_b   1.000
_cell.length_c   1.000
_cell.angle_alpha   90.00
_cell.angle_beta   90.00
_cell.angle_gamma   90.00
#
_symmetry.space_group_name_H-M   'P 1'
#
loop_
_entity.id
_entity.type
_entity.pdbx_description
1 polymer ?
#
loop_
_entity_poly.entity_id
_entity_poly.type
_entity_poly.pdbx_seq_one_letter_code
_entity_poly.pdbx_strand_id
1 'polypeptide(L)'
;MRVYIILLALMIPIASYAKMTLQNTDERPFANSLAKVAVESFIDNGRPIPKQSFNVLLGDKRIGTFIAGKGFNQRDDNVCFVGWSDNGRDIRKVIPTIGFTDWESEVCDDTKAVGVLSNKEGTVAKIAVIYAAASPNAIANESVIFDINNNGVSIDKELTNKIGSSGAKNLAELKKLYRK
;
A
#
# COMPACT_ATOMS: atom_id res chain seq x y z
N MET A 1 27.47 -44.99 -41.34
CA MET A 1 27.73 -43.92 -40.35
C MET A 1 26.38 -43.42 -39.83
N ARG A 2 26.00 -43.79 -38.60
CA ARG A 2 24.80 -43.27 -37.94
C ARG A 2 25.24 -42.07 -37.08
N VAL A 3 24.76 -40.90 -37.46
CA VAL A 3 24.98 -39.62 -36.79
C VAL A 3 24.21 -39.65 -35.47
N TYR A 4 24.92 -39.61 -34.33
CA TYR A 4 24.32 -39.37 -33.02
C TYR A 4 24.23 -37.86 -32.79
N ILE A 5 23.05 -37.27 -33.06
CA ILE A 5 22.70 -35.97 -32.51
C ILE A 5 22.06 -36.24 -31.14
N ILE A 6 22.86 -36.11 -30.08
CA ILE A 6 22.33 -36.04 -28.71
C ILE A 6 21.78 -34.62 -28.54
N LEU A 7 20.45 -34.52 -28.61
CA LEU A 7 19.70 -33.30 -28.34
C LEU A 7 19.74 -33.05 -26.81
N LEU A 8 20.73 -32.28 -26.36
CA LEU A 8 20.78 -31.76 -24.99
C LEU A 8 19.70 -30.67 -24.85
N ALA A 9 18.46 -31.10 -24.62
CA ALA A 9 17.33 -30.21 -24.43
C ALA A 9 17.53 -29.39 -23.15
N LEU A 10 17.65 -28.08 -23.35
CA LEU A 10 17.72 -27.04 -22.34
C LEU A 10 16.60 -27.16 -21.30
N MET A 11 16.94 -27.63 -20.09
CA MET A 11 16.18 -27.34 -18.87
C MET A 11 16.51 -25.90 -18.44
N ILE A 12 15.98 -24.89 -19.14
CA ILE A 12 15.97 -23.53 -18.59
C ILE A 12 14.85 -23.50 -17.54
N PRO A 13 15.14 -23.27 -16.25
CA PRO A 13 14.09 -23.05 -15.27
C PRO A 13 13.35 -21.78 -15.66
N ILE A 14 12.06 -21.93 -15.95
CA ILE A 14 11.16 -20.79 -16.12
C ILE A 14 11.01 -20.18 -14.73
N ALA A 15 11.72 -19.09 -14.47
CA ALA A 15 11.55 -18.32 -13.25
C ALA A 15 10.12 -17.74 -13.25
N SER A 16 9.20 -18.44 -12.59
CA SER A 16 7.86 -17.93 -12.34
C SER A 16 7.96 -16.89 -11.22
N TYR A 17 7.88 -15.61 -11.59
CA TYR A 17 7.82 -14.54 -10.62
C TYR A 17 6.45 -14.58 -9.92
N ALA A 18 6.47 -14.78 -8.61
CA ALA A 18 5.26 -14.79 -7.81
C ALA A 18 4.57 -13.43 -7.91
N LYS A 19 3.30 -13.43 -8.32
CA LYS A 19 2.49 -12.23 -8.47
C LYS A 19 2.03 -11.72 -7.10
N MET A 20 2.11 -10.42 -6.86
CA MET A 20 1.49 -9.80 -5.69
C MET A 20 -0.02 -9.62 -5.90
N THR A 21 -0.81 -10.00 -4.90
CA THR A 21 -2.26 -9.76 -4.86
C THR A 21 -2.71 -9.30 -3.48
N LEU A 22 -3.86 -8.62 -3.46
CA LEU A 22 -4.55 -8.26 -2.22
C LEU A 22 -5.79 -9.12 -2.06
N GLN A 23 -5.96 -9.68 -0.87
CA GLN A 23 -7.17 -10.37 -0.47
C GLN A 23 -7.80 -9.60 0.68
N ASN A 24 -9.08 -9.22 0.53
CA ASN A 24 -9.83 -8.57 1.59
C ASN A 24 -9.75 -9.37 2.90
N THR A 25 -9.59 -8.67 4.01
CA THR A 25 -9.66 -9.25 5.36
C THR A 25 -10.50 -8.36 6.26
N ASP A 26 -11.05 -8.96 7.31
CA ASP A 26 -11.75 -8.23 8.37
C ASP A 26 -10.78 -7.31 9.10
N GLU A 27 -11.12 -6.03 9.20
CA GLU A 27 -10.30 -5.02 9.87
C GLU A 27 -10.45 -5.01 11.39
N ARG A 28 -11.56 -5.53 11.93
CA ARG A 28 -11.91 -5.43 13.36
C ARG A 28 -10.84 -6.00 14.30
N PRO A 29 -10.20 -7.15 14.01
CA PRO A 29 -9.16 -7.70 14.89
C PRO A 29 -7.97 -6.75 15.10
N PHE A 30 -7.72 -5.84 14.15
CA PHE A 30 -6.57 -4.94 14.21
C PHE A 30 -6.84 -3.67 15.01
N ALA A 31 -8.10 -3.32 15.29
CA ALA A 31 -8.47 -2.00 15.80
C ALA A 31 -7.70 -1.59 17.07
N ASN A 32 -7.62 -2.48 18.08
CA ASN A 32 -6.95 -2.18 19.34
C ASN A 32 -5.43 -2.03 19.17
N SER A 33 -4.81 -2.92 18.41
CA SER A 33 -3.37 -2.87 18.15
C SER A 33 -3.00 -1.65 17.28
N LEU A 34 -3.83 -1.32 16.30
CA LEU A 34 -3.66 -0.15 15.45
C LEU A 34 -3.74 1.15 16.25
N ALA A 35 -4.75 1.30 17.11
CA ALA A 35 -4.90 2.47 17.98
C ALA A 35 -3.66 2.64 18.87
N LYS A 36 -3.16 1.55 19.46
CA LYS A 36 -1.97 1.59 20.32
C LYS A 36 -0.73 2.08 19.59
N VAL A 37 -0.44 1.53 18.40
CA VAL A 37 0.76 1.89 17.62
C VAL A 37 0.61 3.25 16.95
N ALA A 38 -0.62 3.67 16.62
CA ALA A 38 -0.92 4.97 16.05
C ALA A 38 -0.53 6.13 16.99
N VAL A 39 -0.75 5.97 18.30
CA VAL A 39 -0.35 6.97 19.31
C VAL A 39 1.16 7.20 19.31
N GLU A 40 1.96 6.16 19.11
CA GLU A 40 3.42 6.28 18.98
C GLU A 40 3.84 7.10 17.75
N SER A 41 2.93 7.25 16.78
CA SER A 41 3.08 8.07 15.58
C SER A 41 2.31 9.40 15.67
N PHE A 42 1.93 9.83 16.87
CA PHE A 42 1.17 11.06 17.14
C PHE A 42 -0.20 11.11 16.45
N ILE A 43 -0.84 9.95 16.31
CA ILE A 43 -2.19 9.81 15.76
C ILE A 43 -3.14 9.34 16.87
N ASP A 44 -4.01 10.23 17.30
CA ASP A 44 -5.05 9.96 18.28
C ASP A 44 -6.25 9.27 17.64
N ASN A 45 -6.90 8.39 18.42
CA ASN A 45 -8.07 7.62 17.99
C ASN A 45 -7.87 6.88 16.64
N GLY A 46 -6.65 6.38 16.41
CA GLY A 46 -6.30 5.64 15.21
C GLY A 46 -7.16 4.39 15.06
N ARG A 47 -7.89 4.29 13.95
CA ARG A 47 -8.81 3.18 13.69
C ARG A 47 -8.76 2.75 12.22
N PRO A 48 -9.02 1.47 11.93
CA PRO A 48 -9.05 1.00 10.56
C PRO A 48 -10.23 1.59 9.79
N ILE A 49 -10.05 1.76 8.49
CA ILE A 49 -11.11 2.14 7.57
C ILE A 49 -11.83 0.87 7.10
N PRO A 50 -13.18 0.80 7.22
CA PRO A 50 -13.92 -0.38 6.84
C PRO A 50 -13.67 -0.81 5.40
N LYS A 51 -13.49 -2.11 5.17
CA LYS A 51 -13.25 -2.71 3.84
C LYS A 51 -11.98 -2.22 3.11
N GLN A 52 -11.08 -1.53 3.79
CA GLN A 52 -9.78 -1.09 3.25
C GLN A 52 -8.61 -1.79 3.96
N SER A 53 -8.81 -3.06 4.33
CA SER A 53 -7.79 -3.92 4.93
C SER A 53 -7.58 -5.18 4.10
N PHE A 54 -6.32 -5.51 3.84
CA PHE A 54 -5.96 -6.55 2.89
C PHE A 54 -4.81 -7.42 3.38
N ASN A 55 -4.97 -8.74 3.31
CA ASN A 55 -3.85 -9.65 3.29
C ASN A 55 -3.06 -9.43 2.00
N VAL A 56 -1.76 -9.19 2.14
CA VAL A 56 -0.85 -9.07 1.01
C VAL A 56 -0.25 -10.44 0.73
N LEU A 57 -0.50 -10.96 -0.46
CA LEU A 57 -0.04 -12.28 -0.89
C LEU A 57 1.02 -12.13 -1.98
N LEU A 58 2.06 -12.95 -1.90
CA LEU A 58 3.04 -13.15 -2.96
C LEU A 58 2.89 -14.59 -3.46
N GLY A 59 2.24 -14.77 -4.61
CA GLY A 59 1.64 -16.06 -4.96
C GLY A 59 0.56 -16.43 -3.93
N ASP A 60 0.64 -17.63 -3.36
CA ASP A 60 -0.29 -18.09 -2.32
C ASP A 60 0.22 -17.80 -0.89
N LYS A 61 1.43 -17.27 -0.75
CA LYS A 61 2.03 -16.98 0.55
C LYS A 61 1.62 -15.59 1.03
N ARG A 62 0.95 -15.51 2.18
CA ARG A 62 0.74 -14.24 2.88
C ARG A 62 2.06 -13.71 3.42
N ILE A 63 2.42 -12.49 3.03
CA ILE A 63 3.64 -11.79 3.47
C ILE A 63 3.35 -10.69 4.49
N GLY A 64 2.08 -10.34 4.68
CA GLY A 64 1.65 -9.42 5.72
C GLY A 64 0.20 -8.97 5.49
N THR A 65 -0.21 -7.97 6.27
CA THR A 65 -1.53 -7.36 6.20
C THR A 65 -1.36 -5.85 6.13
N PHE A 66 -1.99 -5.23 5.15
CA PHE A 66 -2.04 -3.80 4.92
C PHE A 66 -3.38 -3.27 5.41
N ILE A 67 -3.36 -2.29 6.32
CA ILE A 67 -4.56 -1.73 6.95
C ILE A 67 -4.58 -0.23 6.67
N ALA A 68 -5.53 0.26 5.88
CA ALA A 68 -5.76 1.70 5.82
C ALA A 68 -6.40 2.18 7.12
N GLY A 69 -5.90 3.29 7.66
CA GLY A 69 -6.34 3.85 8.93
C GLY A 69 -6.62 5.34 8.84
N LYS A 70 -7.42 5.82 9.79
CA LYS A 70 -7.68 7.24 10.03
C LYS A 70 -7.70 7.56 11.52
N GLY A 71 -7.43 8.82 11.85
CA GLY A 71 -7.42 9.31 13.23
C GLY A 71 -7.33 10.83 13.24
N PHE A 72 -6.75 11.37 14.31
CA PHE A 72 -6.51 12.81 14.48
C PHE A 72 -5.04 13.08 14.78
N ASN A 73 -4.50 14.20 14.30
CA ASN A 73 -3.20 14.68 14.78
C ASN A 73 -3.39 15.52 16.05
N GLN A 74 -2.29 16.06 16.59
CA GLN A 74 -2.29 16.90 17.80
C GLN A 74 -3.05 18.23 17.67
N ARG A 75 -3.48 18.60 16.46
CA ARG A 75 -4.28 19.81 16.17
C ARG A 75 -5.77 19.48 15.97
N ASP A 76 -6.18 18.23 16.26
CA ASP A 76 -7.51 17.69 15.98
C ASP A 76 -7.89 17.66 14.48
N ASP A 77 -6.91 17.76 13.57
CA ASP A 77 -7.16 17.58 12.14
C ASP A 77 -7.36 16.09 11.83
N ASN A 78 -8.31 15.75 10.94
CA ASN A 78 -8.41 14.38 10.43
C ASN A 78 -7.14 14.00 9.65
N VAL A 79 -6.60 12.82 9.94
CA VAL A 79 -5.41 12.31 9.28
C VAL A 79 -5.62 10.89 8.78
N CYS A 80 -4.86 10.52 7.75
CA CYS A 80 -4.81 9.16 7.24
C CYS A 80 -3.43 8.56 7.40
N PHE A 81 -3.41 7.24 7.48
CA PHE A 81 -2.19 6.48 7.69
C PHE A 81 -2.37 5.03 7.21
N VAL A 82 -1.27 4.29 7.18
CA VAL A 82 -1.26 2.86 6.89
C VAL A 82 -0.67 2.10 8.08
N GLY A 83 -1.42 1.11 8.57
CA GLY A 83 -0.93 0.09 9.49
C GLY A 83 -0.41 -1.13 8.74
N TRP A 84 0.60 -1.78 9.31
CA TRP A 84 1.17 -3.03 8.80
C TRP A 84 1.28 -4.10 9.87
N SER A 85 0.83 -5.31 9.53
CA SER A 85 0.97 -6.49 10.37
C SER A 85 1.71 -7.61 9.64
N ASP A 86 2.83 -8.08 10.18
CA ASP A 86 3.53 -9.24 9.64
C ASP A 86 2.77 -10.56 9.95
N ASN A 87 2.12 -10.62 11.12
CA ASN A 87 1.53 -11.85 11.64
C ASN A 87 0.00 -11.94 11.42
N GLY A 88 -0.66 -10.88 10.97
CA GLY A 88 -2.12 -10.82 10.79
C GLY A 88 -2.92 -10.65 12.07
N ARG A 89 -2.29 -10.21 13.15
CA ARG A 89 -2.95 -9.95 14.43
C ARG A 89 -2.49 -8.61 14.99
N ASP A 90 -1.18 -8.44 15.12
CA ASP A 90 -0.58 -7.26 15.73
C ASP A 90 -0.03 -6.33 14.66
N ILE A 91 -0.34 -5.06 14.80
CA ILE A 91 0.28 -3.98 14.03
C ILE A 91 1.71 -3.83 14.54
N ARG A 92 2.67 -3.98 13.63
CA ARG A 92 4.09 -3.76 13.88
C ARG A 92 4.47 -2.31 13.65
N LYS A 93 3.80 -1.64 12.72
CA LYS A 93 4.16 -0.30 12.27
C LYS A 93 2.95 0.47 11.78
N VAL A 94 2.93 1.77 12.08
CA VAL A 94 2.06 2.76 11.46
C VAL A 94 2.93 3.70 10.61
N ILE A 95 2.43 4.06 9.43
CA ILE A 95 3.07 5.00 8.51
C ILE A 95 2.08 6.15 8.27
N PRO A 96 2.32 7.32 8.87
CA PRO A 96 1.50 8.51 8.63
C PRO A 96 1.55 8.95 7.15
N THR A 97 0.43 9.46 6.64
CA THR A 97 0.32 10.00 5.27
C THR A 97 -0.34 11.39 5.28
N ILE A 98 -1.58 11.53 4.79
CA ILE A 98 -2.27 12.82 4.68
C ILE A 98 -2.45 13.42 6.08
N GLY A 99 -2.05 14.68 6.24
CA GLY A 99 -1.99 15.38 7.53
C GLY A 99 -0.64 15.34 8.23
N PHE A 100 0.39 14.77 7.60
CA PHE A 100 1.76 14.70 8.12
C PHE A 100 2.81 14.96 7.07
N THR A 101 3.95 15.51 7.48
CA THR A 101 5.17 15.65 6.67
C THR A 101 4.89 16.32 5.31
N ASP A 102 5.08 15.60 4.21
CA ASP A 102 4.86 16.06 2.84
C ASP A 102 3.39 16.46 2.56
N TRP A 103 2.46 16.08 3.44
CA TRP A 103 1.02 16.39 3.38
C TRP A 103 0.50 17.13 4.63
N GLU A 104 1.36 17.83 5.38
CA GLU A 104 0.99 18.50 6.65
C GLU A 104 -0.01 19.66 6.50
N SER A 105 -0.14 20.19 5.28
CA SER A 105 -1.07 21.27 4.92
C SER A 105 -2.43 20.76 4.45
N GLU A 106 -2.61 19.44 4.40
CA GLU A 106 -3.84 18.79 3.97
C GLU A 106 -4.47 18.03 5.14
N VAL A 107 -5.79 17.88 5.09
CA VAL A 107 -6.57 17.09 6.04
C VAL A 107 -7.12 15.87 5.30
N CYS A 108 -7.09 14.70 5.94
CA CYS A 108 -7.68 13.52 5.31
C CYS A 108 -9.20 13.59 5.35
N ASP A 109 -9.82 13.63 4.17
CA ASP A 109 -11.28 13.52 4.02
C ASP A 109 -11.70 12.05 3.89
N ASP A 110 -11.02 11.27 3.02
CA ASP A 110 -11.31 9.84 2.86
C ASP A 110 -10.13 9.02 2.29
N THR A 111 -10.16 7.70 2.49
CA THR A 111 -9.33 6.74 1.74
C THR A 111 -10.19 6.07 0.67
N LYS A 112 -10.08 6.54 -0.56
CA LYS A 112 -10.92 6.11 -1.68
C LYS A 112 -10.60 4.70 -2.16
N ALA A 113 -9.32 4.36 -2.25
CA ALA A 113 -8.91 3.06 -2.78
C ALA A 113 -7.54 2.63 -2.27
N VAL A 114 -7.38 1.33 -2.06
CA VAL A 114 -6.08 0.65 -1.88
C VAL A 114 -5.95 -0.40 -2.98
N GLY A 115 -4.78 -0.51 -3.60
CA GLY A 115 -4.58 -1.55 -4.61
C GLY A 115 -3.16 -1.69 -5.15
N VAL A 116 -2.90 -2.85 -5.74
CA VAL A 116 -1.58 -3.17 -6.32
C VAL A 116 -1.37 -2.41 -7.63
N LEU A 117 -0.21 -1.76 -7.76
CA LEU A 117 0.26 -1.10 -9.00
C LEU A 117 1.11 -2.01 -9.89
N SER A 118 1.71 -3.08 -9.36
CA SER A 118 2.68 -3.89 -10.10
C SER A 118 2.14 -4.47 -11.41
N ASN A 119 3.00 -4.51 -12.43
CA ASN A 119 2.70 -5.08 -13.75
C ASN A 119 2.81 -6.62 -13.76
N LYS A 120 2.27 -7.25 -14.81
CA LYS A 120 2.16 -8.73 -14.96
C LYS A 120 3.51 -9.49 -14.91
N GLU A 121 4.64 -8.80 -15.00
CA GLU A 121 5.99 -9.39 -15.06
C GLU A 121 6.81 -9.20 -13.77
N GLY A 122 6.17 -8.80 -12.67
CA GLY A 122 6.59 -9.12 -11.31
C GLY A 122 8.07 -8.95 -10.96
N THR A 123 8.47 -7.75 -10.54
CA THR A 123 9.71 -7.57 -9.77
C THR A 123 9.57 -6.57 -8.62
N VAL A 124 8.74 -5.53 -8.76
CA VAL A 124 8.54 -4.53 -7.69
C VAL A 124 7.08 -4.47 -7.28
N ALA A 125 6.84 -4.90 -6.05
CA ALA A 125 5.51 -5.12 -5.52
C ALA A 125 5.04 -3.85 -4.79
N LYS A 126 4.32 -3.01 -5.54
CA LYS A 126 3.87 -1.69 -5.05
C LYS A 126 2.38 -1.69 -4.77
N ILE A 127 2.00 -1.12 -3.63
CA ILE A 127 0.60 -0.83 -3.27
C ILE A 127 0.41 0.67 -3.35
N ALA A 128 -0.63 1.13 -4.04
CA ALA A 128 -1.08 2.50 -4.00
C ALA A 128 -2.24 2.65 -3.04
N VAL A 129 -2.28 3.80 -2.37
CA VAL A 129 -3.48 4.31 -1.70
C VAL A 129 -3.86 5.64 -2.34
N ILE A 130 -5.14 5.79 -2.67
CA ILE A 130 -5.71 7.04 -3.18
C ILE A 130 -6.54 7.66 -2.07
N TYR A 131 -6.20 8.87 -1.67
CA TYR A 131 -6.89 9.65 -0.65
C TYR A 131 -7.70 10.78 -1.29
N ALA A 132 -8.79 11.15 -0.62
CA ALA A 132 -9.37 12.47 -0.73
C ALA A 132 -8.64 13.37 0.28
N ALA A 133 -7.85 14.31 -0.22
CA ALA A 133 -7.12 15.26 0.61
C ALA A 133 -7.81 16.62 0.54
N ALA A 134 -8.19 17.16 1.69
CA ALA A 134 -8.89 18.42 1.81
C ALA A 134 -7.90 19.55 2.15
N SER A 135 -8.04 20.65 1.42
CA SER A 135 -7.45 21.96 1.71
C SER A 135 -8.59 22.95 2.00
N PRO A 136 -8.32 24.15 2.55
CA PRO A 136 -9.37 25.11 2.89
C PRO A 136 -10.34 25.45 1.75
N ASN A 137 -9.90 25.34 0.48
CA ASN A 137 -10.67 25.75 -0.69
C ASN A 137 -11.03 24.61 -1.65
N ALA A 138 -10.51 23.40 -1.47
CA ALA A 138 -10.69 22.31 -2.43
C ALA A 138 -10.42 20.93 -1.83
N ILE A 139 -11.03 19.90 -2.41
CA ILE A 139 -10.68 18.50 -2.19
C ILE A 139 -10.00 17.96 -3.45
N ALA A 140 -8.79 17.45 -3.30
CA ALA A 140 -8.00 16.83 -4.36
C ALA A 140 -7.85 15.32 -4.12
N ASN A 141 -7.44 14.59 -5.16
CA ASN A 141 -7.04 13.19 -5.00
C ASN A 141 -5.52 13.12 -4.97
N GLU A 142 -4.99 12.69 -3.83
CA GLU A 142 -3.56 12.44 -3.64
C GLU A 142 -3.33 10.94 -3.57
N SER A 143 -2.26 10.47 -4.21
CA SER A 143 -1.87 9.06 -4.18
C SER A 143 -0.55 8.88 -3.45
N VAL A 144 -0.51 7.94 -2.51
CA VAL A 144 0.73 7.54 -1.84
C VAL A 144 1.09 6.13 -2.27
N ILE A 145 2.32 5.94 -2.73
CA ILE A 145 2.81 4.66 -3.21
C ILE A 145 3.69 4.03 -2.15
N PHE A 146 3.44 2.74 -1.91
CA PHE A 146 4.14 1.94 -0.92
C PHE A 146 4.94 0.84 -1.60
N ASP A 147 6.20 0.72 -1.22
CA ASP A 147 7.02 -0.45 -1.48
C ASP A 147 6.73 -1.53 -0.45
N ILE A 148 6.54 -2.75 -0.95
CA ILE A 148 6.42 -3.95 -0.14
C ILE A 148 7.63 -4.85 -0.42
N ASN A 149 8.41 -5.10 0.61
CA ASN A 149 9.60 -5.94 0.54
C ASN A 149 9.69 -6.85 1.78
N ASN A 150 10.74 -7.66 1.86
CA ASN A 150 10.94 -8.60 2.97
C ASN A 150 11.02 -7.91 4.35
N ASN A 151 11.32 -6.62 4.41
CA ASN A 151 11.42 -5.86 5.65
C ASN A 151 10.08 -5.23 6.07
N GLY A 152 9.04 -5.37 5.25
CA GLY A 152 7.69 -4.87 5.50
C GLY A 152 7.26 -3.84 4.46
N VAL A 153 6.70 -2.73 4.93
CA VAL A 153 6.15 -1.64 4.09
C VAL A 153 6.84 -0.30 4.36
N SER A 154 7.04 0.47 3.29
CA SER A 154 7.56 1.84 3.31
C SER A 154 6.98 2.68 2.18
N ILE A 155 6.97 4.01 2.32
CA ILE A 155 6.59 4.90 1.22
C ILE A 155 7.70 4.89 0.16
N ASP A 156 7.33 4.66 -1.10
CA ASP A 156 8.16 4.93 -2.26
C ASP A 156 8.07 6.43 -2.56
N LYS A 157 9.00 7.21 -1.99
CA LYS A 157 9.00 8.66 -2.12
C LYS A 157 9.23 9.12 -3.55
N GLU A 158 10.10 8.46 -4.30
CA GLU A 158 10.42 8.85 -5.67
C GLU A 158 9.18 8.73 -6.56
N LEU A 159 8.50 7.58 -6.51
CA LEU A 159 7.31 7.37 -7.32
C LEU A 159 6.13 8.20 -6.80
N THR A 160 5.99 8.34 -5.48
CA THR A 160 4.96 9.21 -4.89
C THR A 160 5.13 10.66 -5.35
N ASN A 161 6.36 11.19 -5.39
CA ASN A 161 6.61 12.53 -5.91
C ASN A 161 6.33 12.63 -7.42
N LYS A 162 6.57 11.56 -8.18
CA LYS A 162 6.33 11.53 -9.63
C LYS A 162 4.84 11.51 -10.00
N ILE A 163 4.01 10.74 -9.29
CA ILE A 163 2.61 10.49 -9.69
C ILE A 163 1.56 10.77 -8.61
N GLY A 164 1.97 11.13 -7.39
CA GLY A 164 1.10 11.27 -6.22
C GLY A 164 0.04 12.35 -6.39
N SER A 165 0.46 13.55 -6.79
CA SER A 165 -0.43 14.70 -7.03
C SER A 165 -0.98 14.78 -8.46
N SER A 166 -1.12 13.61 -9.12
CA SER A 166 -1.66 13.53 -10.47
C SER A 166 -3.18 13.71 -10.55
N GLY A 167 -3.88 13.69 -9.41
CA GLY A 167 -5.33 13.78 -9.35
C GLY A 167 -6.07 12.50 -9.77
N ALA A 168 -5.35 11.37 -9.91
CA ALA A 168 -5.93 10.08 -10.31
C ALA A 168 -7.10 9.67 -9.41
N LYS A 169 -8.26 9.41 -10.02
CA LYS A 169 -9.51 9.14 -9.29
C LYS A 169 -9.65 7.68 -8.87
N ASN A 170 -8.93 6.79 -9.52
CA ASN A 170 -9.01 5.36 -9.33
C ASN A 170 -7.70 4.66 -9.72
N LEU A 171 -7.56 3.40 -9.31
CA LEU A 171 -6.37 2.60 -9.57
C LEU A 171 -6.10 2.37 -11.06
N ALA A 172 -7.12 2.40 -11.93
CA ALA A 172 -6.92 2.21 -13.36
C ALA A 172 -6.21 3.42 -14.00
N GLU A 173 -6.58 4.63 -13.61
CA GLU A 173 -5.88 5.87 -14.00
C GLU A 173 -4.45 5.89 -13.46
N LEU A 174 -4.27 5.58 -12.18
CA LEU A 174 -2.94 5.57 -11.56
C LEU A 174 -2.01 4.53 -12.20
N LYS A 175 -2.52 3.35 -12.58
CA LYS A 175 -1.76 2.34 -13.34
C LYS A 175 -1.33 2.81 -14.72
N LYS A 176 -2.08 3.70 -15.37
CA LYS A 176 -1.65 4.29 -16.66
C LYS A 176 -0.46 5.21 -16.44
N LEU A 177 -0.46 6.00 -15.36
CA LEU A 177 0.66 6.89 -15.01
C LEU A 177 1.91 6.11 -14.62
N TYR A 178 1.75 5.05 -13.82
CA TYR A 178 2.85 4.17 -13.42
C TYR A 178 3.58 3.51 -14.60
N ARG A 179 2.88 3.27 -15.72
CA ARG A 179 3.45 2.64 -16.92
C ARG A 179 4.11 3.62 -17.89
N LYS A 180 4.02 4.93 -17.63
CA LYS A 180 4.65 5.99 -18.43
C LYS A 180 6.02 6.35 -17.86
#